data_AF-A0A4P5UQT8-F1
#
_entry.id   AF-A0A4P5UQT8-F1
#
_cell.length_a   1.000
_cell.length_b   1.000
_cell.length_c   1.000
_cell.angle_alpha   90.00
_cell.angle_beta   90.00
_cell.angle_gamma   90.00
#
_symmetry.space_group_name_H-M   'P 1'
#
loop_
_entity.id
_entity.type
_entity.pdbx_description
1 polymer ?
#
loop_
_entity_poly.entity_id
_entity_poly.type
_entity_poly.pdbx_seq_one_letter_code
_entity_poly.pdbx_strand_id
1 'polypeptide(L)'
;MKKHFMSFLLACFMMIGLANISGCGDGSCTSPTETASIADNDVFDIDAVYASVFNGNGDVIEQNGPRGGGPGNRDTVRGGGGRDTVKRDTSSRPVPWQSVLPCLKLTPEQMGKLREFSMTQRDCEKAAREQFRAALEPLRKAQQAELDAIRAAVKAGTMTREEAAAKSRAINERIRTATQEAEAQVRAAVKACMDTFFTSLESILTPEQLALWLEWKKTGKSPCPNVRNPIGTRP
;
A
#
# COMPACT_ATOMS: atom_id res chain seq x y z
N MET A 1 -14.84 -31.85 -16.54
CA MET A 1 -13.81 -32.83 -16.97
C MET A 1 -12.73 -32.85 -15.91
N LYS A 2 -12.73 -33.89 -15.06
CA LYS A 2 -11.73 -34.16 -14.01
C LYS A 2 -10.81 -35.26 -14.53
N LYS A 3 -9.50 -35.02 -14.69
CA LYS A 3 -8.48 -36.08 -14.78
C LYS A 3 -7.11 -35.57 -14.29
N HIS A 4 -6.70 -36.13 -13.16
CA HIS A 4 -5.37 -36.63 -12.82
C HIS A 4 -4.13 -35.78 -13.13
N PHE A 5 -3.46 -35.30 -12.07
CA PHE A 5 -1.99 -35.35 -12.01
C PHE A 5 -1.56 -35.87 -10.64
N MET A 6 -1.28 -37.18 -10.61
CA MET A 6 -0.62 -37.92 -9.54
C MET A 6 0.90 -37.62 -9.60
N SER A 7 1.52 -37.35 -8.46
CA SER A 7 2.44 -38.28 -7.77
C SER A 7 3.79 -38.54 -8.48
N PHE A 8 4.84 -37.87 -8.01
CA PHE A 8 6.27 -38.22 -8.03
C PHE A 8 6.92 -37.16 -7.10
N LEU A 9 7.64 -37.39 -6.01
CA LEU A 9 8.56 -38.44 -5.61
C LEU A 9 8.58 -38.54 -4.08
N LEU A 10 8.29 -39.74 -3.58
CA LEU A 10 8.70 -40.22 -2.28
C LEU A 10 10.10 -40.82 -2.46
N ALA A 11 11.12 -40.29 -1.79
CA ALA A 11 12.42 -40.94 -1.68
C ALA A 11 12.92 -40.83 -0.23
N CYS A 12 13.07 -42.00 0.37
CA CYS A 12 13.61 -42.28 1.68
C CYS A 12 14.94 -41.57 1.95
N PHE A 13 15.10 -41.03 3.16
CA PHE A 13 16.33 -41.15 3.92
C PHE A 13 16.00 -41.16 5.42
N MET A 14 15.72 -42.36 5.92
CA MET A 14 16.02 -42.72 7.30
C MET A 14 17.51 -42.99 7.38
N MET A 15 18.26 -42.17 8.12
CA MET A 15 19.49 -42.63 8.76
C MET A 15 19.49 -42.16 10.20
N ILE A 16 19.43 -43.17 11.07
CA ILE A 16 19.65 -43.10 12.50
C ILE A 16 21.10 -42.68 12.74
N GLY A 17 21.29 -41.63 13.53
CA GLY A 17 22.56 -41.26 14.13
C GLY A 17 22.32 -40.84 15.58
N LEU A 18 22.26 -41.82 16.48
CA LEU A 18 22.49 -41.60 17.90
C LEU A 18 23.99 -41.39 18.10
N ALA A 19 24.42 -40.23 18.60
CA ALA A 19 25.54 -40.12 19.53
C ALA A 19 25.69 -38.71 20.12
N ASN A 20 25.91 -38.72 21.45
CA ASN A 20 26.68 -37.77 22.25
C ASN A 20 26.03 -36.47 22.74
N ILE A 21 25.49 -36.59 23.96
CA ILE A 21 25.64 -35.60 25.02
C ILE A 21 27.14 -35.35 25.23
N SER A 22 27.62 -34.13 24.95
CA SER A 22 28.92 -33.67 25.44
C SER A 22 28.87 -32.18 25.79
N GLY A 23 28.92 -31.93 27.11
CA GLY A 23 29.66 -30.84 27.73
C GLY A 23 29.32 -29.40 27.34
N CYS A 24 28.55 -28.72 28.18
CA CYS A 24 28.79 -27.30 28.40
C CYS A 24 30.08 -27.16 29.22
N GLY A 25 31.21 -27.02 28.52
CA GLY A 25 32.46 -26.53 29.07
C GLY A 25 32.59 -25.04 28.76
N ASP A 26 32.63 -24.25 29.83
CA ASP A 26 33.16 -22.89 29.95
C ASP A 26 32.84 -21.87 28.85
N GLY A 27 31.90 -20.98 29.18
CA GLY A 27 32.01 -19.57 28.80
C GLY A 27 31.40 -19.15 27.47
N SER A 28 30.13 -19.47 27.20
CA SER A 28 29.28 -18.66 26.31
C SER A 28 27.85 -19.20 26.31
N CYS A 29 27.08 -18.88 27.36
CA CYS A 29 25.63 -18.93 27.26
C CYS A 29 25.17 -17.68 26.51
N THR A 30 25.14 -17.72 25.17
CA THR A 30 24.36 -16.75 24.41
C THR A 30 22.90 -16.96 24.79
N SER A 31 22.32 -15.94 25.42
CA SER A 31 20.97 -15.97 25.94
C SER A 31 19.97 -16.29 24.80
N PRO A 32 18.89 -17.06 25.04
CA PRO A 32 17.85 -17.36 24.04
C PRO A 32 17.10 -16.12 23.50
N THR A 33 17.47 -14.93 23.98
CA THR A 33 16.84 -13.66 23.62
C THR A 33 17.39 -13.09 22.30
N GLU A 34 18.60 -13.49 21.88
CA GLU A 34 19.21 -13.03 20.62
C GLU A 34 18.78 -13.79 19.37
N THR A 35 18.08 -14.93 19.51
CA THR A 35 17.54 -15.69 18.37
C THR A 35 16.26 -15.07 17.80
N ALA A 36 15.69 -14.05 18.44
CA ALA A 36 14.45 -13.42 17.99
C ALA A 36 14.65 -12.25 17.00
N SER A 37 15.85 -11.65 16.88
CA SER A 37 15.99 -10.32 16.26
C SER A 37 16.42 -10.29 14.79
N ILE A 38 16.78 -11.41 14.17
CA ILE A 38 17.41 -11.40 12.83
C ILE A 38 16.40 -11.53 11.68
N ALA A 39 15.19 -12.04 11.94
CA ALA A 39 14.21 -12.29 10.88
C ALA A 39 13.17 -11.16 10.67
N ASP A 40 13.07 -10.17 11.58
CA ASP A 40 11.88 -9.30 11.61
C ASP A 40 12.08 -7.89 11.04
N ASN A 41 13.32 -7.39 10.89
CA ASN A 41 13.52 -5.99 10.47
C ASN A 41 13.50 -5.74 8.94
N ASP A 42 13.69 -6.79 8.12
CA ASP A 42 13.79 -6.63 6.65
C ASP A 42 12.63 -7.25 5.88
N VAL A 43 11.56 -7.72 6.54
CA VAL A 43 10.43 -8.36 5.86
C VAL A 43 9.70 -7.33 4.98
N PHE A 44 9.51 -7.66 3.71
CA PHE A 44 8.71 -6.83 2.82
C PHE A 44 7.27 -6.75 3.33
N ASP A 45 6.85 -5.53 3.70
CA ASP A 45 5.55 -5.28 4.32
C ASP A 45 4.46 -5.05 3.26
N ILE A 46 3.75 -6.13 2.91
CA ILE A 46 2.59 -6.10 2.00
C ILE A 46 1.49 -5.17 2.53
N ASP A 47 1.33 -5.02 3.84
CA ASP A 47 0.32 -4.15 4.45
C ASP A 47 0.71 -2.67 4.30
N ALA A 48 1.99 -2.35 4.43
CA ALA A 48 2.51 -1.02 4.11
C ALA A 48 2.31 -0.69 2.62
N VAL A 49 2.52 -1.64 1.71
CA VAL A 49 2.20 -1.44 0.28
C VAL A 49 0.72 -1.15 0.09
N TYR A 50 -0.16 -1.98 0.67
CA TYR A 50 -1.60 -1.75 0.62
C TYR A 50 -1.98 -0.35 1.12
N ALA A 51 -1.45 0.06 2.27
CA ALA A 51 -1.69 1.37 2.83
C ALA A 51 -1.14 2.49 1.93
N SER A 52 0.05 2.34 1.34
CA SER A 52 0.69 3.35 0.50
C SER A 52 -0.07 3.64 -0.80
N VAL A 53 -0.80 2.65 -1.32
CA VAL A 53 -1.64 2.81 -2.51
C VAL A 53 -2.84 3.72 -2.22
N PHE A 54 -3.41 3.65 -1.02
CA PHE A 54 -4.65 4.37 -0.66
C PHE A 54 -4.48 5.51 0.36
N ASN A 55 -3.29 5.73 0.93
CA ASN A 55 -3.02 6.83 1.86
C ASN A 55 -2.79 8.19 1.17
N GLY A 56 -2.88 8.26 -0.15
CA GLY A 56 -2.96 9.52 -0.89
C GLY A 56 -4.41 10.01 -0.96
N ASN A 57 -4.66 11.26 -0.61
CA ASN A 57 -5.94 11.93 -0.85
C ASN A 57 -6.27 11.92 -2.36
N GLY A 58 -6.91 10.87 -2.88
CA GLY A 58 -7.62 10.85 -4.16
C GLY A 58 -6.97 11.56 -5.36
N ASP A 59 -5.63 11.61 -5.44
CA ASP A 59 -4.90 12.31 -6.50
C ASP A 59 -4.95 11.45 -7.77
N VAL A 60 -6.06 11.56 -8.48
CA VAL A 60 -6.31 10.93 -9.79
C VAL A 60 -5.67 11.77 -10.91
N ILE A 61 -5.26 13.00 -10.62
CA ILE A 61 -4.44 13.77 -11.55
C ILE A 61 -3.01 13.23 -11.44
N GLU A 62 -2.61 12.51 -12.48
CA GLU A 62 -1.29 11.93 -12.72
C GLU A 62 -0.18 12.93 -12.33
N GLN A 63 0.44 12.71 -11.17
CA GLN A 63 1.65 13.44 -10.78
C GLN A 63 2.83 12.81 -11.54
N ASN A 64 3.09 13.27 -12.76
CA ASN A 64 4.29 12.97 -13.55
C ASN A 64 5.58 13.62 -12.98
N GLY A 65 5.68 13.79 -11.65
CA GLY A 65 6.85 14.33 -10.96
C GLY A 65 7.62 13.24 -10.21
N PRO A 66 8.95 13.39 -9.99
CA PRO A 66 9.73 12.40 -9.28
C PRO A 66 9.15 12.20 -7.89
N ARG A 67 8.67 10.98 -7.64
CA ARG A 67 8.06 10.54 -6.39
C ARG A 67 9.16 10.44 -5.32
N GLY A 68 9.60 11.59 -4.82
CA GLY A 68 10.51 11.73 -3.68
C GLY A 68 9.80 11.30 -2.41
N GLY A 69 9.89 10.02 -2.11
CA GLY A 69 9.34 9.38 -0.93
C GLY A 69 9.98 8.01 -0.74
N GLY A 70 11.31 8.01 -0.63
CA GLY A 70 12.04 6.85 -0.15
C GLY A 70 11.59 6.46 1.27
N PRO A 71 11.82 5.21 1.69
CA PRO A 71 11.34 4.69 2.96
C PRO A 71 11.99 5.47 4.09
N GLY A 72 11.18 6.14 4.91
CA GLY A 72 11.67 6.79 6.12
C GLY A 72 12.20 5.74 7.08
N ASN A 73 13.49 5.83 7.42
CA ASN A 73 14.06 5.13 8.56
C ASN A 73 13.21 5.43 9.81
N ARG A 74 12.57 4.40 10.36
CA ARG A 74 12.08 4.42 11.74
C ARG A 74 13.29 4.21 12.65
N ASP A 75 14.05 5.28 12.86
CA ASP A 75 14.98 5.29 13.97
C ASP A 75 14.17 5.38 15.27
N THR A 76 14.21 4.29 16.03
CA THR A 76 13.69 4.20 17.38
C THR A 76 14.49 5.14 18.29
N VAL A 77 13.97 6.34 18.56
CA VAL A 77 14.43 7.17 19.67
C VAL A 77 13.30 7.36 20.68
N ARG A 78 13.48 6.63 21.78
CA ARG A 78 12.86 6.84 23.09
C ARG A 78 13.32 8.21 23.61
N GLY A 79 12.43 9.20 23.64
CA GLY A 79 12.70 10.49 24.29
C GLY A 79 11.85 11.61 23.70
N GLY A 80 11.09 12.30 24.54
CA GLY A 80 10.14 13.32 24.12
C GLY A 80 10.76 14.53 23.42
N GLY A 81 9.94 15.21 22.62
CA GLY A 81 10.27 16.52 22.06
C GLY A 81 9.77 16.67 20.62
N GLY A 82 8.97 17.71 20.38
CA GLY A 82 8.84 18.37 19.08
C GLY A 82 8.34 17.54 17.90
N ARG A 83 7.04 17.67 17.58
CA ARG A 83 6.54 17.35 16.25
C ARG A 83 7.09 18.39 15.25
N ASP A 84 8.34 18.23 14.84
CA ASP A 84 8.88 18.90 13.66
C ASP A 84 8.29 18.21 12.43
N THR A 85 6.99 18.43 12.22
CA THR A 85 6.38 18.19 10.92
C THR A 85 7.01 19.20 9.97
N VAL A 86 8.05 18.78 9.24
CA VAL A 86 8.44 19.47 8.00
C VAL A 86 7.15 19.58 7.19
N LYS A 87 6.55 20.77 7.18
CA LYS A 87 5.37 21.07 6.36
C LYS A 87 5.82 20.85 4.93
N ARG A 88 5.41 19.73 4.35
CA ARG A 88 5.56 19.49 2.91
C ARG A 88 4.97 20.70 2.21
N ASP A 89 5.75 21.34 1.35
CA ASP A 89 5.25 22.42 0.52
C ASP A 89 4.18 21.85 -0.42
N THR A 90 2.92 22.00 -0.05
CA THR A 90 1.76 21.56 -0.82
C THR A 90 1.26 22.65 -1.76
N SER A 91 1.94 23.80 -1.86
CA SER A 91 1.50 24.94 -2.68
C SER A 91 1.44 24.62 -4.18
N SER A 92 2.16 23.58 -4.61
CA SER A 92 2.22 23.10 -5.99
C SER A 92 1.25 21.96 -6.29
N ARG A 93 0.54 21.40 -5.29
CA ARG A 93 -0.40 20.30 -5.52
C ARG A 93 -1.72 20.85 -6.09
N PRO A 94 -2.30 20.20 -7.12
CA PRO A 94 -3.64 20.52 -7.57
C PRO A 94 -4.62 20.51 -6.40
N VAL A 95 -5.52 21.50 -6.33
CA VAL A 95 -6.57 21.48 -5.32
C VAL A 95 -7.55 20.34 -5.62
N PRO A 96 -8.11 19.67 -4.58
CA PRO A 96 -9.07 18.60 -4.79
C PRO A 96 -10.27 19.05 -5.64
N TRP A 97 -10.82 18.16 -6.46
CA TRP A 97 -11.94 18.49 -7.36
C TRP A 97 -13.18 19.00 -6.63
N GLN A 98 -13.35 18.62 -5.36
CA GLN A 98 -14.46 19.11 -4.53
C GLN A 98 -14.41 20.63 -4.34
N SER A 99 -13.23 21.24 -4.47
CA SER A 99 -13.03 22.69 -4.32
C SER A 99 -13.61 23.51 -5.46
N VAL A 100 -13.85 22.93 -6.65
CA VAL A 100 -14.49 23.63 -7.77
C VAL A 100 -16.02 23.57 -7.71
N LEU A 101 -16.61 22.61 -6.98
CA LEU A 101 -18.06 22.43 -6.91
C LEU A 101 -18.83 23.70 -6.48
N PRO A 102 -18.38 24.47 -5.46
CA PRO A 102 -19.06 25.72 -5.10
C PRO A 102 -19.06 26.74 -6.24
N CYS A 103 -18.04 26.73 -7.11
CA CYS A 103 -17.93 27.62 -8.25
C CYS A 103 -18.95 27.28 -9.34
N LEU A 104 -19.29 26.00 -9.49
CA LEU A 104 -20.20 25.53 -10.54
C LEU A 104 -21.66 25.93 -10.28
N LYS A 105 -22.03 26.33 -9.06
CA LYS A 105 -23.41 26.71 -8.69
C LYS A 105 -24.44 25.69 -9.20
N LEU A 106 -24.19 24.41 -8.90
CA LEU A 106 -25.02 23.30 -9.37
C LEU A 106 -26.47 23.45 -8.90
N THR A 107 -27.43 23.17 -9.79
CA THR A 107 -28.86 23.15 -9.45
C THR A 107 -29.18 22.00 -8.48
N PRO A 108 -30.34 22.02 -7.78
CA PRO A 108 -30.75 20.91 -6.93
C PRO A 108 -30.79 19.56 -7.66
N GLU A 109 -31.21 19.55 -8.92
CA GLU A 109 -31.25 18.36 -9.78
C GLU A 109 -29.83 17.86 -10.12
N GLN A 110 -28.94 18.77 -10.53
CA GLN A 110 -27.53 18.45 -10.77
C GLN A 110 -26.84 17.93 -9.51
N MET A 111 -27.14 18.52 -8.35
CA MET A 111 -26.65 18.06 -7.05
C MET A 111 -27.16 16.67 -6.69
N GLY A 112 -28.41 16.35 -7.04
CA GLY A 112 -28.96 14.99 -6.91
C GLY A 112 -28.14 13.98 -7.73
N LYS A 113 -27.91 14.28 -9.01
CA LYS A 113 -27.09 13.45 -9.90
C LYS A 113 -25.64 13.31 -9.46
N LEU A 114 -25.02 14.39 -8.99
CA LEU A 114 -23.67 14.37 -8.43
C LEU A 114 -23.57 13.40 -7.25
N ARG A 115 -24.57 13.35 -6.36
CA ARG A 115 -24.57 12.40 -5.23
C ARG A 115 -24.65 10.96 -5.72
N GLU A 116 -25.51 10.68 -6.71
CA GLU A 116 -25.60 9.36 -7.36
C GLU A 116 -24.24 8.95 -7.95
N PHE A 117 -23.63 9.81 -8.77
CA PHE A 117 -22.31 9.55 -9.36
C PHE A 117 -21.22 9.34 -8.31
N SER A 118 -21.25 10.11 -7.22
CA SER A 118 -20.30 9.97 -6.11
C SER A 118 -20.47 8.65 -5.38
N MET A 119 -21.69 8.11 -5.25
CA MET A 119 -21.91 6.79 -4.68
C MET A 119 -21.36 5.69 -5.60
N THR A 120 -21.69 5.75 -6.89
CA THR A 120 -21.18 4.80 -7.90
C THR A 120 -19.66 4.79 -7.95
N GLN A 121 -19.02 5.96 -7.88
CA GLN A 121 -17.57 6.10 -7.83
C GLN A 121 -16.97 5.43 -6.59
N ARG A 122 -17.56 5.66 -5.40
CA ARG A 122 -17.12 5.00 -4.16
C ARG A 122 -17.27 3.48 -4.22
N ASP A 123 -18.36 2.97 -4.79
CA ASP A 123 -18.58 1.53 -4.95
C ASP A 123 -17.58 0.91 -5.93
N CYS A 124 -17.26 1.61 -7.02
CA CYS A 124 -16.21 1.21 -7.96
C CYS A 124 -14.83 1.15 -7.29
N GLU A 125 -14.44 2.19 -6.53
CA GLU A 125 -13.17 2.19 -5.79
C GLU A 125 -13.12 1.11 -4.71
N LYS A 126 -14.24 0.83 -4.04
CA LYS A 126 -14.35 -0.26 -3.09
C LYS A 126 -14.10 -1.60 -3.75
N ALA A 127 -14.71 -1.86 -4.91
CA ALA A 127 -14.48 -3.09 -5.68
C ALA A 127 -13.00 -3.22 -6.10
N ALA A 128 -12.37 -2.14 -6.55
CA ALA A 128 -10.94 -2.14 -6.89
C ALA A 128 -10.06 -2.44 -5.65
N ARG A 129 -10.38 -1.88 -4.49
CA ARG A 129 -9.70 -2.19 -3.22
C ARG A 129 -9.84 -3.65 -2.82
N GLU A 130 -11.02 -4.23 -3.00
CA GLU A 130 -11.30 -5.64 -2.68
C GLU A 130 -10.54 -6.57 -3.62
N GLN A 131 -10.50 -6.28 -4.92
CA GLN A 131 -9.71 -7.01 -5.90
C GLN A 131 -8.21 -7.00 -5.55
N PHE A 132 -7.68 -5.84 -5.15
CA PHE A 132 -6.29 -5.74 -4.73
C PHE A 132 -5.99 -6.53 -3.46
N ARG A 133 -6.89 -6.50 -2.46
CA ARG A 133 -6.75 -7.37 -1.27
C ARG A 133 -6.71 -8.84 -1.66
N ALA A 134 -7.61 -9.27 -2.55
CA ALA A 134 -7.68 -10.65 -3.02
C ALA A 134 -6.41 -11.07 -3.78
N ALA A 135 -5.80 -10.16 -4.55
CA ALA A 135 -4.53 -10.39 -5.24
C ALA A 135 -3.34 -10.51 -4.27
N LEU A 136 -3.34 -9.73 -3.18
CA LEU A 136 -2.26 -9.73 -2.19
C LEU A 136 -2.35 -10.88 -1.17
N GLU A 137 -3.54 -11.40 -0.89
CA GLU A 137 -3.74 -12.46 0.09
C GLU A 137 -2.89 -13.73 -0.16
N PRO A 138 -2.82 -14.31 -1.37
CA PRO A 138 -1.97 -15.47 -1.62
C PRO A 138 -0.49 -15.15 -1.45
N LEU A 139 -0.04 -13.94 -1.81
CA LEU A 139 1.34 -13.50 -1.62
C LEU A 139 1.70 -13.41 -0.14
N ARG A 140 0.78 -12.86 0.68
CA ARG A 140 0.95 -12.76 2.14
C ARG A 140 1.07 -14.15 2.78
N LYS A 141 0.22 -15.10 2.37
CA LYS A 141 0.26 -16.49 2.86
C LYS A 141 1.56 -17.20 2.45
N ALA A 142 1.98 -17.06 1.20
CA ALA A 142 3.21 -17.66 0.69
C ALA A 142 4.46 -17.09 1.40
N GLN A 143 4.54 -15.77 1.53
CA GLN A 143 5.63 -15.09 2.23
C GLN A 143 5.73 -15.56 3.69
N GLN A 144 4.62 -15.58 4.42
CA GLN A 144 4.58 -16.02 5.81
C GLN A 144 5.05 -17.47 5.95
N ALA A 145 4.54 -18.38 5.11
CA ALA A 145 4.91 -19.79 5.17
C ALA A 145 6.42 -20.01 4.92
N GLU A 146 7.01 -19.29 3.97
CA GLU A 146 8.43 -19.39 3.66
C GLU A 146 9.31 -18.79 4.77
N LEU A 147 8.91 -17.67 5.36
CA LEU A 147 9.61 -17.07 6.49
C LEU A 147 9.54 -17.97 7.74
N ASP A 148 8.39 -18.61 8.00
CA ASP A 148 8.24 -19.54 9.10
C ASP A 148 9.09 -20.80 8.92
N ALA A 149 9.22 -21.29 7.68
CA ALA A 149 10.14 -22.39 7.37
C ALA A 149 11.61 -22.01 7.61
N ILE A 150 12.01 -20.77 7.26
CA ILE A 150 13.36 -20.25 7.55
C ILE A 150 13.58 -20.17 9.07
N ARG A 151 12.63 -19.57 9.80
CA ARG A 151 12.71 -19.47 11.27
C ARG A 151 12.85 -20.85 11.93
N ALA A 152 12.08 -21.84 11.45
CA ALA A 152 12.16 -23.21 11.94
C ALA A 152 13.53 -23.86 11.65
N ALA A 153 14.08 -23.67 10.45
CA ALA A 153 15.37 -24.22 10.07
C ALA A 153 16.54 -23.59 10.83
N VAL A 154 16.49 -22.28 11.11
CA VAL A 154 17.48 -21.60 11.96
C VAL A 154 17.39 -22.11 13.39
N LYS A 155 16.16 -22.26 13.93
CA LYS A 155 15.94 -22.80 15.29
C LYS A 155 16.42 -24.25 15.43
N ALA A 156 16.28 -25.05 14.39
CA ALA A 156 16.77 -26.43 14.34
C ALA A 156 18.29 -26.53 14.16
N GLY A 157 19.01 -25.42 13.92
CA GLY A 157 20.44 -25.42 13.62
C GLY A 157 20.78 -26.00 12.24
N THR A 158 19.76 -26.27 11.39
CA THR A 158 19.93 -26.83 10.04
C THR A 158 20.19 -25.75 8.98
N MET A 159 20.17 -24.48 9.37
CA MET A 159 20.42 -23.33 8.51
C MET A 159 21.19 -22.27 9.29
N THR A 160 22.21 -21.69 8.68
CA THR A 160 22.96 -20.59 9.31
C THR A 160 22.17 -19.28 9.24
N ARG A 161 22.57 -18.29 10.03
CA ARG A 161 21.95 -16.96 10.02
C ARG A 161 22.18 -16.25 8.68
N GLU A 162 23.35 -16.44 8.09
CA GLU A 162 23.72 -15.86 6.79
C GLU A 162 22.88 -16.45 5.66
N GLU A 163 22.65 -17.76 5.68
CA GLU A 163 21.76 -18.45 4.73
C GLU A 163 20.31 -18.00 4.88
N ALA A 164 19.82 -17.84 6.13
CA ALA A 164 18.50 -17.34 6.42
C ALA A 164 18.29 -15.91 5.91
N ALA A 165 19.29 -15.02 6.09
CA ALA A 165 19.25 -13.66 5.57
C ALA A 165 19.25 -13.63 4.03
N ALA A 166 20.07 -14.47 3.39
CA ALA A 166 20.07 -14.59 1.93
C ALA A 166 18.71 -15.07 1.39
N LYS A 167 18.12 -16.09 2.00
CA LYS A 167 16.79 -16.59 1.61
C LYS A 167 15.70 -15.56 1.85
N SER A 168 15.70 -14.88 3.01
CA SER A 168 14.70 -13.85 3.33
C SER A 168 14.75 -12.68 2.33
N ARG A 169 15.95 -12.24 1.93
CA ARG A 169 16.12 -11.22 0.87
C ARG A 169 15.56 -11.67 -0.47
N ALA A 170 15.82 -12.92 -0.86
CA ALA A 170 15.28 -13.48 -2.10
C ALA A 170 13.74 -13.55 -2.09
N ILE A 171 13.15 -13.92 -0.95
CA ILE A 171 11.69 -13.91 -0.75
C ILE A 171 11.16 -12.49 -0.92
N ASN A 172 11.76 -11.52 -0.25
CA ASN A 172 11.33 -10.12 -0.30
C ASN A 172 11.37 -9.55 -1.71
N GLU A 173 12.43 -9.79 -2.49
CA GLU A 173 12.51 -9.29 -3.87
C GLU A 173 11.47 -9.95 -4.78
N ARG A 174 11.21 -11.25 -4.60
CA ARG A 174 10.16 -11.94 -5.34
C ARG A 174 8.77 -11.39 -5.00
N ILE A 175 8.47 -11.19 -3.70
CA ILE A 175 7.19 -10.64 -3.27
C ILE A 175 7.04 -9.20 -3.76
N ARG A 176 8.07 -8.36 -3.62
CA ARG A 176 8.09 -7.00 -4.16
C ARG A 176 7.72 -7.01 -5.65
N THR A 177 8.41 -7.81 -6.45
CA THR A 177 8.16 -7.92 -7.89
C THR A 177 6.71 -8.37 -8.17
N ALA A 178 6.22 -9.38 -7.45
CA ALA A 178 4.84 -9.86 -7.60
C ALA A 178 3.78 -8.82 -7.19
N THR A 179 4.07 -7.97 -6.20
CA THR A 179 3.15 -6.92 -5.77
C THR A 179 3.10 -5.71 -6.70
N GLN A 180 4.15 -5.43 -7.46
CA GLN A 180 4.19 -4.28 -8.39
C GLN A 180 3.12 -4.36 -9.46
N GLU A 181 2.87 -5.55 -10.01
CA GLU A 181 1.81 -5.75 -11.01
C GLU A 181 0.43 -5.48 -10.41
N ALA A 182 0.14 -6.04 -9.23
CA ALA A 182 -1.12 -5.82 -8.53
C ALA A 182 -1.32 -4.35 -8.15
N GLU A 183 -0.25 -3.65 -7.78
CA GLU A 183 -0.27 -2.20 -7.50
C GLU A 183 -0.62 -1.40 -8.76
N ALA A 184 0.01 -1.69 -9.90
CA ALA A 184 -0.27 -1.00 -11.16
C ALA A 184 -1.73 -1.19 -11.59
N GLN A 185 -2.24 -2.44 -11.48
CA GLN A 185 -3.62 -2.78 -11.81
C GLN A 185 -4.63 -2.00 -10.95
N VAL A 186 -4.44 -1.95 -9.63
CA VAL A 186 -5.39 -1.24 -8.76
C VAL A 186 -5.32 0.27 -8.94
N ARG A 187 -4.13 0.84 -9.21
CA ARG A 187 -3.99 2.27 -9.55
C ARG A 187 -4.75 2.60 -10.83
N ALA A 188 -4.63 1.76 -11.85
CA ALA A 188 -5.38 1.92 -13.10
C ALA A 188 -6.89 1.80 -12.88
N ALA A 189 -7.35 0.84 -12.09
CA ALA A 189 -8.76 0.65 -11.77
C ALA A 189 -9.36 1.85 -11.02
N VAL A 190 -8.68 2.36 -9.99
CA VAL A 190 -9.11 3.56 -9.25
C VAL A 190 -9.15 4.78 -10.17
N LYS A 191 -8.14 4.95 -11.04
CA LYS A 191 -8.15 6.02 -12.04
C LYS A 191 -9.37 5.91 -12.96
N ALA A 192 -9.67 4.72 -13.48
CA ALA A 192 -10.82 4.49 -14.35
C ALA A 192 -12.16 4.79 -13.66
N CYS A 193 -12.31 4.44 -12.37
CA CYS A 193 -13.48 4.80 -11.57
C CYS A 193 -13.68 6.33 -11.53
N MET A 194 -12.59 7.07 -11.35
CA MET A 194 -12.62 8.52 -11.23
C MET A 194 -12.76 9.23 -12.58
N ASP A 195 -12.18 8.69 -13.66
CA ASP A 195 -12.42 9.17 -15.03
C ASP A 195 -13.91 9.02 -15.38
N THR A 196 -14.52 7.87 -15.07
CA THR A 196 -15.95 7.63 -15.28
C THR A 196 -16.81 8.62 -14.49
N PHE A 197 -16.43 8.90 -13.24
CA PHE A 197 -17.08 9.93 -12.42
C PHE A 197 -17.00 11.31 -13.07
N PHE A 198 -15.82 11.72 -13.55
CA PHE A 198 -15.65 13.01 -14.21
C PHE A 198 -16.44 13.11 -15.51
N THR A 199 -16.46 12.07 -16.35
CA THR A 199 -17.30 12.04 -17.56
C THR A 199 -18.79 12.14 -17.21
N SER A 200 -19.23 11.47 -16.14
CA SER A 200 -20.62 11.54 -15.68
C SER A 200 -20.97 12.94 -15.18
N LEU A 201 -20.07 13.58 -14.42
CA LEU A 201 -20.23 14.96 -13.97
C LEU A 201 -20.30 15.93 -15.17
N GLU A 202 -19.37 15.82 -16.13
CA GLU A 202 -19.34 16.67 -17.32
C GLU A 202 -20.65 16.58 -18.13
N SER A 203 -21.31 15.41 -18.14
CA SER A 203 -22.58 15.21 -18.87
C SER A 203 -23.77 16.00 -18.30
N ILE A 204 -23.71 16.42 -17.04
CA ILE A 204 -24.81 17.16 -16.38
C ILE A 204 -24.54 18.66 -16.28
N LEU A 205 -23.35 19.14 -16.65
CA LEU A 205 -22.98 20.56 -16.57
C LEU A 205 -23.54 21.36 -17.76
N THR A 206 -23.92 22.62 -17.52
CA THR A 206 -24.17 23.57 -18.61
C THR A 206 -22.85 23.95 -19.29
N PRO A 207 -22.88 24.52 -20.51
CA PRO A 207 -21.66 24.96 -21.19
C PRO A 207 -20.79 25.92 -20.36
N GLU A 208 -21.41 26.82 -19.60
CA GLU A 208 -20.70 27.77 -18.73
C GLU A 208 -20.04 27.07 -17.53
N GLN A 209 -20.73 26.12 -16.91
CA GLN A 209 -20.20 25.32 -15.82
C GLN A 209 -19.06 24.41 -16.28
N LEU A 210 -19.21 23.81 -17.48
CA LEU A 210 -18.20 22.96 -18.09
C LEU A 210 -16.90 23.73 -18.35
N ALA A 211 -16.98 25.00 -18.77
CA ALA A 211 -15.80 25.84 -18.95
C ALA A 211 -14.98 26.01 -17.65
N LEU A 212 -15.65 26.30 -16.51
CA LEU A 212 -15.01 26.40 -15.19
C LEU A 212 -14.39 25.07 -14.75
N TRP A 213 -15.09 23.96 -15.02
CA TRP A 213 -14.60 22.62 -14.72
C TRP A 213 -13.34 22.26 -15.52
N LEU A 214 -13.32 22.56 -16.83
CA LEU A 214 -12.16 22.33 -17.69
C LEU A 214 -10.97 23.23 -17.33
N GLU A 215 -11.22 24.47 -16.91
CA GLU A 215 -10.17 25.36 -16.40
C GLU A 215 -9.52 24.78 -15.13
N TRP A 216 -10.32 24.27 -14.20
CA TRP A 216 -9.81 23.56 -13.03
C TRP A 216 -9.00 22.32 -13.43
N LYS A 217 -9.50 21.47 -14.36
CA LYS A 217 -8.76 20.28 -14.85
C LYS A 217 -7.40 20.65 -15.45
N LYS A 218 -7.31 21.79 -16.13
CA LYS A 218 -6.06 22.26 -16.77
C LYS A 218 -5.08 22.89 -15.77
N THR A 219 -5.57 23.67 -14.83
CA THR A 219 -4.71 24.51 -13.96
C THR A 219 -4.47 23.90 -12.59
N GLY A 220 -5.34 22.98 -12.15
CA GLY A 220 -5.36 22.47 -10.79
C GLY A 220 -5.67 23.55 -9.75
N LYS A 221 -6.19 24.71 -10.17
CA LYS A 221 -6.54 25.85 -9.30
C LYS A 221 -8.06 26.01 -9.27
N SER A 222 -8.61 26.36 -8.11
CA SER A 222 -10.03 26.66 -8.02
C SER A 222 -10.32 27.98 -8.74
N PRO A 223 -11.29 28.01 -9.68
CA PRO A 223 -11.61 29.20 -10.46
C PRO A 223 -12.42 30.23 -9.65
N CYS A 224 -12.92 29.88 -8.46
CA CYS A 224 -13.56 30.83 -7.56
C CYS A 224 -12.66 31.19 -6.37
N PRO A 225 -12.72 32.45 -5.88
CA PRO A 225 -12.00 32.86 -4.69
C PRO A 225 -12.41 31.96 -3.52
N ASN A 226 -11.41 31.52 -2.74
CA ASN A 226 -11.60 30.65 -1.58
C ASN A 226 -12.78 31.15 -0.74
N VAL A 227 -13.93 30.48 -0.83
CA VAL A 227 -14.90 30.47 0.25
C VAL A 227 -14.18 29.71 1.34
N ARG A 228 -13.44 30.43 2.18
CA ARG A 228 -12.84 29.86 3.39
C ARG A 228 -13.96 29.07 4.06
N ASN A 229 -13.78 27.76 4.19
CA ASN A 229 -14.54 27.01 5.19
C ASN A 229 -14.35 27.79 6.49
N PRO A 230 -15.42 28.32 7.13
CA PRO A 230 -15.30 28.96 8.43
C PRO A 230 -15.16 27.84 9.47
N ILE A 231 -14.02 27.14 9.44
CA ILE A 231 -13.62 26.24 10.51
C ILE A 231 -12.43 26.90 11.18
N GLY A 232 -12.73 27.64 12.24
CA GLY A 232 -11.75 27.97 13.27
C GLY A 232 -11.16 29.39 13.26
N THR A 233 -11.99 30.43 13.27
CA THR A 233 -11.65 31.60 14.11
C THR A 233 -12.20 31.31 15.50
N ARG A 234 -11.33 30.81 16.38
CA ARG A 234 -11.59 30.76 17.82
C ARG A 234 -11.24 32.14 18.39
N PRO A 235 -12.14 32.83 19.11
CA PRO A 235 -11.71 33.78 20.15
C PRO A 235 -10.97 33.03 21.27
#